data_AF-A0A1S9BY82-F1
#
_entry.id   AF-A0A1S9BY82-F1
#
_cell.length_a   1.000
_cell.length_b   1.000
_cell.length_c   1.000
_cell.angle_alpha   90.00
_cell.angle_beta   90.00
_cell.angle_gamma   90.00
#
_symmetry.space_group_name_H-M   'P 1'
#
loop_
_entity.id
_entity.type
_entity.pdbx_description
1 polymer ?
#
loop_
_entity_poly.entity_id
_entity_poly.type
_entity_poly.pdbx_seq_one_letter_code
_entity_poly.pdbx_strand_id
1 'polypeptide(L)'
;MTLFQKLERKFGRYAIPDLMKYICVIYVVGFLIQMFNPLLYYYYLDLDPEAILHGHIWRIVTFLFYPPSTSMIWMVVAVFVYYSLGMTLEQLWGTFKYNFFFFSGAIMLVLSALLIYIVTGVSLQLYPTYMTFSIFLAYALTFPDATFMLYFIIPIKARWLAIAEVVLYIFIFLGTPDLGTRVAIALSLLNVALFFYLSNQKPKKRNVFHINDFR
;
A
#
# COMPACT_ATOMS: atom_id res chain seq x y z
N MET A 1 16.80 6.24 -19.85
CA MET A 1 15.43 6.14 -19.31
C MET A 1 15.43 5.18 -18.13
N THR A 2 14.91 5.61 -16.99
CA THR A 2 14.70 4.77 -15.81
C THR A 2 13.57 3.76 -16.05
N LEU A 3 13.43 2.74 -15.21
CA LEU A 3 12.31 1.80 -15.30
C LEU A 3 10.96 2.55 -15.20
N PHE A 4 10.84 3.49 -14.25
CA PHE A 4 9.66 4.33 -14.09
C PHE A 4 9.32 5.10 -15.36
N GLN A 5 10.29 5.76 -16.00
CA GLN A 5 10.03 6.49 -17.25
C GLN A 5 9.51 5.59 -18.37
N LYS A 6 10.00 4.34 -18.46
CA LYS A 6 9.50 3.38 -19.45
C LYS A 6 8.08 2.94 -19.15
N LEU A 7 7.79 2.62 -17.89
CA LEU A 7 6.48 2.19 -17.44
C LEU A 7 5.46 3.33 -17.53
N GLU A 8 5.82 4.52 -17.09
CA GLU A 8 5.01 5.75 -17.19
C GLU A 8 4.69 6.09 -18.64
N ARG A 9 5.66 5.99 -19.56
CA ARG A 9 5.39 6.21 -20.98
C ARG A 9 4.38 5.20 -21.56
N LYS A 10 4.35 3.97 -21.06
CA LYS A 10 3.46 2.91 -21.56
C LYS A 10 2.09 2.90 -20.86
N PHE A 11 2.07 3.17 -19.56
CA PHE A 11 0.90 2.97 -18.69
C PHE A 11 0.41 4.25 -18.00
N GLY A 12 1.12 5.37 -18.14
CA GLY A 12 0.77 6.64 -17.48
C GLY A 12 -0.64 7.14 -17.82
N ARG A 13 -1.15 6.83 -19.01
CA ARG A 13 -2.54 7.15 -19.41
C ARG A 13 -3.62 6.44 -18.59
N TYR A 14 -3.28 5.38 -17.87
CA TYR A 14 -4.20 4.62 -17.01
C TYR A 14 -4.07 5.01 -15.53
N ALA A 15 -3.19 5.95 -15.20
CA ALA A 15 -3.03 6.40 -13.83
C ALA A 15 -4.29 7.17 -13.40
N ILE A 16 -4.85 6.79 -12.26
CA ILE A 16 -6.07 7.39 -11.71
C ILE A 16 -5.67 8.62 -10.90
N PRO A 17 -6.04 9.84 -11.30
CA PRO A 17 -5.80 11.03 -10.50
C PRO A 17 -6.65 11.02 -9.23
N ASP A 18 -6.13 11.59 -8.15
CA ASP A 18 -6.79 11.67 -6.84
C ASP A 18 -7.14 10.28 -6.30
N LEU A 19 -6.26 9.28 -6.50
CA LEU A 19 -6.52 7.88 -6.16
C LEU A 19 -6.96 7.73 -4.70
N MET A 20 -6.31 8.46 -3.79
CA MET A 20 -6.60 8.37 -2.35
C MET A 20 -8.04 8.79 -2.02
N LYS A 21 -8.67 9.68 -2.80
CA LYS A 21 -10.07 10.04 -2.64
C LYS A 21 -10.98 8.82 -2.81
N TYR A 22 -10.76 8.04 -3.86
CA TYR A 22 -11.53 6.82 -4.13
C TYR A 22 -11.29 5.74 -3.07
N ILE A 23 -10.04 5.57 -2.62
CA ILE A 23 -9.69 4.64 -1.54
C ILE A 23 -10.39 5.03 -0.23
N CYS A 24 -10.45 6.32 0.11
CA CYS A 24 -11.19 6.77 1.28
C CYS A 24 -12.70 6.47 1.19
N VAL A 25 -13.31 6.63 0.00
CA VAL A 25 -14.71 6.22 -0.21
C VAL A 25 -14.86 4.71 0.00
N ILE A 26 -13.94 3.90 -0.52
CA ILE A 26 -13.92 2.45 -0.31
C ILE A 26 -13.81 2.11 1.18
N TYR A 27 -12.95 2.79 1.93
CA TYR A 27 -12.84 2.60 3.38
C TYR A 27 -14.13 2.94 4.11
N VAL A 28 -14.80 4.05 3.76
CA VAL A 28 -16.08 4.42 4.37
C VAL A 28 -17.14 3.36 4.07
N VAL A 29 -17.25 2.88 2.83
CA VAL A 29 -18.18 1.80 2.47
C VAL A 29 -17.85 0.52 3.23
N GLY A 30 -16.57 0.16 3.30
CA GLY A 30 -16.06 -0.97 4.07
C GLY A 30 -16.41 -0.91 5.55
N PHE A 31 -16.27 0.27 6.15
CA PHE A 31 -16.66 0.52 7.54
C PHE A 31 -18.16 0.34 7.76
N LEU A 32 -19.00 0.83 6.85
CA LEU A 32 -20.45 0.62 6.92
C LEU A 32 -20.79 -0.88 6.82
N ILE A 33 -20.13 -1.62 5.91
CA ILE A 33 -20.29 -3.08 5.83
C ILE A 33 -19.94 -3.72 7.17
N GLN A 34 -18.79 -3.37 7.76
CA GLN A 34 -18.36 -3.91 9.04
C GLN A 34 -19.34 -3.60 10.19
N MET A 35 -20.00 -2.43 10.15
CA MET A 35 -20.93 -2.00 11.18
C MET A 35 -22.29 -2.71 11.08
N PHE A 36 -22.81 -2.95 9.87
CA PHE A 36 -24.14 -3.53 9.67
C PHE A 36 -24.13 -5.04 9.48
N ASN A 37 -23.13 -5.57 8.76
CA ASN A 37 -23.00 -7.00 8.51
C ASN A 37 -21.52 -7.37 8.34
N PRO A 38 -20.77 -7.56 9.44
CA PRO A 38 -19.35 -7.90 9.37
C PRO A 38 -19.11 -9.22 8.62
N LEU A 39 -20.04 -10.18 8.72
CA LEU A 39 -19.96 -11.46 8.03
C LEU A 39 -19.99 -11.31 6.50
N LEU A 40 -20.61 -10.25 5.97
CA LEU A 40 -20.60 -9.97 4.54
C LEU A 40 -19.16 -9.77 4.03
N TYR A 41 -18.32 -9.06 4.79
CA TYR A 41 -16.93 -8.87 4.41
C TYR A 41 -16.18 -10.21 4.41
N TYR A 42 -16.24 -10.95 5.52
CA TYR A 42 -15.48 -12.20 5.68
C TYR A 42 -15.90 -13.32 4.72
N TYR A 43 -17.19 -13.43 4.39
CA TYR A 43 -17.65 -14.54 3.54
C TYR A 43 -17.71 -14.21 2.06
N TYR A 44 -17.62 -12.93 1.66
CA TYR A 44 -17.80 -12.54 0.27
C TYR A 44 -16.77 -11.57 -0.28
N LEU A 45 -16.11 -10.76 0.56
CA LEU A 45 -15.29 -9.65 0.08
C LEU A 45 -13.80 -9.76 0.42
N ASP A 46 -13.45 -10.47 1.49
CA ASP A 46 -12.07 -10.66 1.92
C ASP A 46 -11.22 -11.38 0.86
N LEU A 47 -9.89 -11.31 1.03
CA LEU A 47 -8.97 -11.96 0.12
C LEU A 47 -8.86 -13.44 0.47
N ASP A 48 -9.68 -14.26 -0.18
CA ASP A 48 -9.69 -15.73 -0.05
C ASP A 48 -9.22 -16.40 -1.35
N PRO A 49 -7.98 -16.91 -1.40
CA PRO A 49 -7.44 -17.55 -2.61
C PRO A 49 -8.20 -18.82 -3.02
N GLU A 50 -8.75 -19.58 -2.07
CA GLU A 50 -9.56 -20.77 -2.38
C GLU A 50 -10.83 -20.37 -3.12
N ALA A 51 -11.59 -19.42 -2.55
CA ALA A 51 -12.81 -18.93 -3.17
C ALA A 51 -12.55 -18.27 -4.54
N ILE A 52 -11.43 -17.55 -4.70
CA ILE A 52 -11.04 -16.95 -5.98
C ILE A 52 -10.88 -18.03 -7.07
N LEU A 53 -10.20 -19.13 -6.75
CA LEU A 53 -10.01 -20.24 -7.69
C LEU A 53 -11.29 -21.01 -7.98
N HIS A 54 -12.31 -20.90 -7.12
CA HIS A 54 -13.65 -21.45 -7.33
C HIS A 54 -14.65 -20.44 -7.93
N GLY A 55 -14.20 -19.29 -8.44
CA GLY A 55 -15.02 -18.36 -9.24
C GLY A 55 -15.38 -17.04 -8.56
N HIS A 56 -14.98 -16.82 -7.30
CA HIS A 56 -15.19 -15.56 -6.58
C HIS A 56 -14.13 -14.50 -6.95
N ILE A 57 -13.98 -14.21 -8.25
CA ILE A 57 -12.89 -13.38 -8.78
C ILE A 57 -12.91 -11.93 -8.28
N TRP A 58 -14.05 -11.41 -7.82
CA TRP A 58 -14.18 -10.04 -7.32
C TRP A 58 -13.35 -9.80 -6.05
N ARG A 59 -13.02 -10.86 -5.28
CA ARG A 59 -12.20 -10.81 -4.07
C ARG A 59 -10.80 -10.22 -4.30
N ILE A 60 -10.29 -10.25 -5.54
CA ILE A 60 -9.02 -9.60 -5.92
C ILE A 60 -9.07 -8.07 -5.83
N VAL A 61 -10.27 -7.48 -5.73
CA VAL A 61 -10.47 -6.03 -5.58
C VAL A 61 -11.20 -5.72 -4.28
N THR A 62 -12.24 -6.48 -3.94
CA THR A 62 -13.10 -6.16 -2.79
C THR A 62 -12.40 -6.27 -1.44
N PHE A 63 -11.28 -6.97 -1.34
CA PHE A 63 -10.51 -7.04 -0.10
C PHE A 63 -9.99 -5.66 0.35
N LEU A 64 -9.87 -4.69 -0.58
CA LEU A 64 -9.52 -3.31 -0.28
C LEU A 64 -10.59 -2.57 0.53
N PHE A 65 -11.80 -3.13 0.65
CA PHE A 65 -12.86 -2.60 1.50
C PHE A 65 -12.59 -2.85 2.98
N TYR A 66 -11.49 -3.52 3.36
CA TYR A 66 -11.12 -3.63 4.76
C TYR A 66 -10.87 -2.24 5.37
N PRO A 67 -11.66 -1.80 6.36
CA PRO A 67 -11.52 -0.46 6.90
C PRO A 67 -10.27 -0.35 7.79
N PRO A 68 -9.60 0.81 7.83
CA PRO A 68 -8.42 1.02 8.68
C PRO A 68 -8.74 1.02 10.18
N SER A 69 -10.00 1.16 10.57
CA SER A 69 -10.47 1.04 11.96
C SER A 69 -11.92 0.60 12.00
N THR A 70 -12.31 -0.10 13.08
CA THR A 70 -13.70 -0.47 13.38
C THR A 70 -14.35 0.48 14.40
N SER A 71 -13.57 1.38 15.02
CA SER A 71 -14.09 2.40 15.91
C SER A 71 -14.47 3.66 15.10
N MET A 72 -15.69 4.18 15.30
CA MET A 72 -16.18 5.34 14.55
C MET A 72 -15.25 6.55 14.62
N ILE A 73 -14.77 6.90 15.82
CA ILE A 73 -13.90 8.06 16.03
C ILE A 73 -12.56 7.84 15.30
N TRP A 74 -11.94 6.68 15.50
CA TRP A 74 -10.66 6.36 14.89
C TRP A 74 -10.76 6.17 13.38
N MET A 75 -11.92 5.76 12.87
CA MET A 75 -12.18 5.67 11.43
C MET A 75 -12.17 7.05 10.78
N VAL A 76 -12.86 8.04 11.38
CA VAL A 76 -12.85 9.42 10.87
C VAL A 76 -11.44 10.00 10.88
N VAL A 77 -10.70 9.80 11.97
CA VAL A 77 -9.30 10.24 12.07
C VAL A 77 -8.43 9.53 11.03
N ALA A 78 -8.57 8.21 10.88
CA ALA A 78 -7.80 7.43 9.92
C ALA A 78 -8.05 7.88 8.48
N VAL A 79 -9.31 8.05 8.07
CA VAL A 79 -9.65 8.53 6.72
C VAL A 79 -9.10 9.92 6.48
N PHE A 80 -9.21 10.84 7.45
CA PHE A 80 -8.63 12.17 7.34
C PHE A 80 -7.11 12.13 7.17
N VAL A 81 -6.42 11.36 8.01
CA VAL A 81 -4.96 11.21 7.96
C VAL A 81 -4.54 10.58 6.63
N TYR A 82 -5.07 9.41 6.26
CA TYR A 82 -4.67 8.73 5.02
C TYR A 82 -5.00 9.55 3.78
N TYR A 83 -6.13 10.26 3.76
CA TYR A 83 -6.42 11.19 2.68
C TYR A 83 -5.35 12.28 2.55
N SER A 84 -5.01 12.95 3.65
CA SER A 84 -4.02 14.03 3.67
C SER A 84 -2.63 13.54 3.24
N LEU A 85 -2.18 12.40 3.78
CA LEU A 85 -0.88 11.82 3.45
C LEU A 85 -0.83 11.36 1.98
N GLY A 86 -1.86 10.64 1.54
CA GLY A 86 -1.94 10.14 0.17
C GLY A 86 -1.97 11.25 -0.87
N MET A 87 -2.76 12.30 -0.64
CA MET A 87 -2.78 13.48 -1.52
C MET A 87 -1.42 14.17 -1.58
N THR A 88 -0.74 14.34 -0.44
CA THR A 88 0.59 14.98 -0.40
C THR A 88 1.63 14.15 -1.15
N LEU A 89 1.60 12.83 -1.00
CA LEU A 89 2.48 11.92 -1.73
C LEU A 89 2.19 11.92 -3.23
N GLU A 90 0.93 11.90 -3.64
CA GLU A 90 0.54 11.94 -5.05
C GLU A 90 1.00 13.23 -5.73
N GLN A 91 0.82 14.37 -5.08
CA GLN A 91 1.28 15.68 -5.58
C GLN A 91 2.81 15.73 -5.71
N LEU A 92 3.56 15.18 -4.75
CA LEU A 92 5.01 15.20 -4.80
C LEU A 92 5.58 14.22 -5.82
N TRP A 93 5.10 12.98 -5.84
CA TRP A 93 5.67 11.91 -6.66
C TRP A 93 5.14 11.92 -8.10
N GLY A 94 3.95 12.48 -8.30
CA GLY A 94 3.16 12.39 -9.52
C GLY A 94 2.19 11.20 -9.50
N THR A 95 1.04 11.37 -10.15
CA THR A 95 -0.08 10.42 -10.18
C THR A 95 0.35 9.00 -10.54
N PHE A 96 1.20 8.81 -11.56
CA PHE A 96 1.64 7.47 -11.97
C PHE A 96 2.43 6.73 -10.88
N LYS A 97 3.35 7.42 -10.20
CA LYS A 97 4.18 6.79 -9.16
C LYS A 97 3.36 6.41 -7.94
N TYR A 98 2.44 7.28 -7.52
CA TYR A 98 1.55 6.98 -6.41
C TYR A 98 0.62 5.82 -6.73
N ASN A 99 0.05 5.78 -7.94
CA ASN A 99 -0.74 4.65 -8.42
C ASN A 99 0.09 3.36 -8.43
N PHE A 100 1.32 3.41 -8.96
CA PHE A 100 2.22 2.26 -8.96
C PHE A 100 2.46 1.76 -7.54
N PHE A 101 2.80 2.64 -6.59
CA PHE A 101 3.03 2.30 -5.19
C PHE A 101 1.83 1.59 -4.54
N PHE A 102 0.63 2.14 -4.73
CA PHE A 102 -0.59 1.57 -4.16
C PHE A 102 -0.93 0.20 -4.79
N PHE A 103 -0.96 0.15 -6.12
CA PHE A 103 -1.35 -1.07 -6.84
C PHE A 103 -0.30 -2.17 -6.75
N SER A 104 0.99 -1.86 -6.69
CA SER A 104 2.02 -2.89 -6.45
C SER A 104 1.82 -3.55 -5.09
N GLY A 105 1.49 -2.79 -4.05
CA GLY A 105 1.14 -3.33 -2.73
C GLY A 105 -0.05 -4.29 -2.80
N ALA A 106 -1.14 -3.87 -3.45
CA ALA A 106 -2.34 -4.69 -3.60
C ALA A 106 -2.07 -5.97 -4.41
N ILE A 107 -1.35 -5.85 -5.53
CA ILE A 107 -0.97 -6.98 -6.39
C ILE A 107 -0.09 -7.96 -5.62
N MET A 108 0.86 -7.49 -4.82
CA MET A 108 1.72 -8.39 -4.03
C MET A 108 0.92 -9.20 -3.01
N LEU A 109 -0.07 -8.61 -2.34
CA LEU A 109 -0.96 -9.36 -1.45
C LEU A 109 -1.73 -10.44 -2.20
N VAL A 110 -2.36 -10.09 -3.33
CA VAL A 110 -3.13 -11.04 -4.16
C VAL A 110 -2.24 -12.17 -4.68
N LEU A 111 -1.08 -11.84 -5.24
CA LEU A 111 -0.15 -12.84 -5.77
C LEU A 111 0.39 -13.74 -4.65
N SER A 112 0.75 -13.20 -3.50
CA SER A 112 1.23 -14.02 -2.39
C SER A 112 0.14 -14.92 -1.82
N ALA A 113 -1.10 -14.45 -1.65
CA ALA A 113 -2.21 -15.28 -1.21
C ALA A 113 -2.44 -16.47 -2.17
N LEU A 114 -2.50 -16.20 -3.48
CA LEU A 114 -2.71 -17.23 -4.49
C LEU A 114 -1.53 -18.21 -4.58
N LEU A 115 -0.29 -17.71 -4.59
CA LEU A 115 0.90 -18.55 -4.67
C LEU A 115 1.02 -19.48 -3.45
N ILE A 116 0.75 -18.97 -2.25
CA ILE A 116 0.82 -19.79 -1.04
C ILE A 116 -0.26 -20.87 -1.08
N TYR A 117 -1.49 -20.53 -1.49
CA TYR A 117 -2.56 -21.52 -1.62
C TYR A 117 -2.26 -22.59 -2.67
N ILE A 118 -1.77 -22.20 -3.85
CA ILE A 118 -1.43 -23.17 -4.92
C ILE A 118 -0.32 -24.13 -4.50
N VAL A 119 0.66 -23.65 -3.72
CA VAL A 119 1.83 -24.47 -3.31
C VAL A 119 1.54 -25.31 -2.08
N THR A 120 0.80 -24.79 -1.11
CA THR A 120 0.62 -25.43 0.21
C THR A 120 -0.78 -26.00 0.43
N GLY A 121 -1.77 -25.60 -0.38
CA GLY A 121 -3.19 -25.88 -0.16
C GLY A 121 -3.83 -25.07 0.98
N VAL A 122 -3.07 -24.20 1.66
CA VAL A 122 -3.56 -23.43 2.81
C VAL A 122 -4.06 -22.07 2.35
N SER A 123 -5.34 -21.78 2.60
CA SER A 123 -5.93 -20.47 2.33
C SER A 123 -5.55 -19.50 3.45
N LEU A 124 -4.55 -18.65 3.18
CA LEU A 124 -4.13 -17.61 4.12
C LEU A 124 -4.92 -16.33 3.88
N GLN A 125 -5.60 -15.85 4.93
CA GLN A 125 -6.24 -14.55 4.92
C GLN A 125 -5.18 -13.45 5.02
N LEU A 126 -5.05 -12.64 3.97
CA LEU A 126 -4.17 -11.47 3.95
C LEU A 126 -5.00 -10.18 3.93
N TYR A 127 -4.95 -9.45 5.03
CA TYR A 127 -5.61 -8.14 5.15
C TYR A 127 -4.71 -7.01 4.65
N PRO A 128 -5.26 -5.95 4.03
CA PRO A 128 -4.47 -4.82 3.51
C PRO A 128 -4.03 -3.83 4.60
N THR A 129 -4.10 -4.20 5.88
CA THR A 129 -3.78 -3.33 7.03
C THR A 129 -2.38 -2.72 6.91
N TYR A 130 -1.36 -3.56 6.76
CA TYR A 130 0.03 -3.11 6.67
C TYR A 130 0.33 -2.40 5.34
N MET A 131 -0.37 -2.77 4.26
CA MET A 131 -0.32 -2.02 3.00
C MET A 131 -0.85 -0.59 3.20
N THR A 132 -1.96 -0.43 3.93
CA THR A 132 -2.52 0.88 4.26
C THR A 132 -1.56 1.68 5.13
N PHE A 133 -0.97 1.06 6.15
CA PHE A 133 0.00 1.71 7.03
C PHE A 133 1.28 2.11 6.29
N SER A 134 1.67 1.36 5.25
CA SER A 134 2.83 1.69 4.42
C SER A 134 2.74 3.08 3.75
N ILE A 135 1.53 3.64 3.59
CA ILE A 135 1.34 5.03 3.14
C ILE A 135 1.96 6.01 4.15
N PHE A 136 1.75 5.78 5.45
CA PHE A 136 2.36 6.59 6.50
C PHE A 136 3.87 6.42 6.52
N LEU A 137 4.36 5.17 6.46
CA LEU A 137 5.80 4.91 6.40
C LEU A 137 6.45 5.63 5.20
N ALA A 138 5.84 5.57 4.02
CA ALA A 138 6.37 6.21 2.83
C ALA A 138 6.29 7.76 2.91
N TYR A 139 5.26 8.31 3.55
CA TYR A 139 5.20 9.73 3.89
C TYR A 139 6.34 10.13 4.83
N ALA A 140 6.56 9.38 5.90
CA ALA A 140 7.59 9.69 6.90
C ALA A 140 9.01 9.59 6.33
N LEU A 141 9.26 8.67 5.39
CA LEU A 141 10.53 8.59 4.65
C LEU A 141 10.72 9.77 3.68
N THR A 142 9.63 10.32 3.15
CA THR A 142 9.65 11.47 2.24
C THR A 142 9.81 12.79 2.99
N PHE A 143 9.14 12.92 4.13
CA PHE A 143 9.10 14.13 4.96
C PHE A 143 9.52 13.85 6.41
N PRO A 144 10.78 13.48 6.67
CA PRO A 144 11.22 13.01 7.99
C PRO A 144 11.11 14.06 9.10
N ASP A 145 11.15 15.35 8.74
CA ASP A 145 11.03 16.48 9.66
C ASP A 145 9.59 17.00 9.83
N ALA A 146 8.61 16.47 9.09
CA ALA A 146 7.21 16.82 9.29
C ALA A 146 6.77 16.47 10.72
N THR A 147 6.01 17.36 11.35
CA THR A 147 5.56 17.22 12.73
C THR A 147 4.09 16.78 12.78
N PHE A 148 3.84 15.72 13.56
CA PHE A 148 2.50 15.25 13.90
C PHE A 148 2.21 15.57 15.36
N MET A 149 1.06 16.19 15.63
CA MET A 149 0.63 16.45 17.01
C MET A 149 -0.10 15.24 17.56
N LEU A 150 0.61 14.41 18.32
CA LEU A 150 0.05 13.26 18.99
C LEU A 150 -0.89 13.73 20.11
N TYR A 151 -2.15 13.28 20.04
CA TYR A 151 -3.27 13.74 20.87
C TYR A 151 -3.42 15.27 20.94
N PHE A 152 -3.02 15.99 19.89
CA PHE A 152 -3.02 17.47 19.85
C PHE A 152 -2.12 18.14 20.90
N ILE A 153 -1.24 17.40 21.57
CA ILE A 153 -0.40 17.92 22.67
C ILE A 153 1.09 17.77 22.34
N ILE A 154 1.51 16.58 21.91
CA ILE A 154 2.94 16.26 21.79
C ILE A 154 3.36 16.32 20.32
N PRO A 155 4.19 17.29 19.89
CA PRO A 155 4.70 17.33 18.53
C PRO A 155 5.80 16.28 18.36
N ILE A 156 5.59 15.33 17.45
CA ILE A 156 6.55 14.27 17.14
C ILE A 156 6.92 14.33 15.66
N LYS A 157 8.21 14.30 15.36
CA LYS A 157 8.68 14.23 13.96
C LYS A 157 8.33 12.88 13.33
N ALA A 158 7.96 12.90 12.05
CA ALA A 158 7.57 11.72 11.28
C ALA A 158 8.63 10.61 11.32
N ARG A 159 9.92 10.96 11.28
CA ARG A 159 11.02 9.98 11.39
C ARG A 159 10.95 9.11 12.65
N TRP A 160 10.54 9.68 13.79
CA TRP A 160 10.44 8.94 15.05
C TRP A 160 9.23 8.01 15.05
N LEU A 161 8.13 8.46 14.46
CA LEU A 161 6.95 7.63 14.28
C LEU A 161 7.20 6.47 13.32
N ALA A 162 7.95 6.68 12.23
CA ALA A 162 8.35 5.60 11.33
C ALA A 162 9.25 4.57 12.01
N ILE A 163 10.21 5.01 12.83
CA ILE A 163 11.03 4.09 13.63
C ILE A 163 10.13 3.29 14.59
N ALA A 164 9.21 3.95 15.29
CA ALA A 164 8.29 3.30 16.20
C ALA A 164 7.40 2.27 15.49
N GLU A 165 6.88 2.61 14.31
CA GLU A 165 6.09 1.72 13.45
C GLU A 165 6.89 0.49 13.02
N VAL A 166 8.13 0.66 12.52
CA VAL A 166 8.98 -0.46 12.10
C VAL A 166 9.36 -1.36 13.28
N VAL A 167 9.66 -0.77 14.45
CA VAL A 167 9.93 -1.54 15.67
C VAL A 167 8.70 -2.34 16.08
N LEU A 168 7.51 -1.74 16.03
CA LEU A 168 6.24 -2.40 16.30
C LEU A 168 5.98 -3.54 15.30
N TYR A 169 6.31 -3.36 14.02
CA TYR A 169 6.20 -4.43 13.03
C TYR A 169 7.12 -5.60 13.33
N ILE A 170 8.37 -5.35 13.70
CA ILE A 170 9.31 -6.40 14.08
C ILE A 170 8.78 -7.15 15.31
N PHE A 171 8.28 -6.42 16.31
CA PHE A 171 7.70 -7.01 17.51
C PHE A 171 6.50 -7.91 17.18
N ILE A 172 5.55 -7.42 16.37
CA ILE A 172 4.39 -8.21 15.94
C ILE A 172 4.83 -9.42 15.11
N PHE A 173 5.75 -9.22 14.17
CA PHE A 173 6.24 -10.28 13.28
C PHE A 173 6.85 -11.45 14.07
N LEU A 174 7.60 -11.16 15.13
CA LEU A 174 8.21 -12.18 15.99
C LEU A 174 7.21 -12.77 16.99
N GLY A 175 6.25 -11.97 17.48
CA GLY A 175 5.33 -12.37 18.54
C GLY A 175 4.05 -13.08 18.08
N THR A 176 3.57 -12.83 16.86
CA THR A 176 2.32 -13.42 16.36
C THR A 176 2.54 -14.82 15.80
N PRO A 177 1.68 -15.82 16.08
CA PRO A 177 1.70 -17.11 15.38
C PRO A 177 1.05 -17.05 14.00
N ASP A 178 0.31 -15.98 13.68
CA ASP A 178 -0.41 -15.85 12.42
C ASP A 178 0.52 -15.60 11.23
N LEU A 179 0.61 -16.57 10.33
CA LEU A 179 1.42 -16.48 9.11
C LEU A 179 0.91 -15.38 8.17
N GLY A 180 -0.40 -15.14 8.12
CA GLY A 180 -0.99 -14.12 7.24
C GLY A 180 -0.47 -12.73 7.58
N THR A 181 -0.49 -12.38 8.86
CA THR A 181 0.06 -11.13 9.41
C THR A 181 1.55 -10.99 9.10
N ARG A 182 2.36 -12.04 9.31
CA ARG A 182 3.80 -12.01 9.02
C ARG A 182 4.07 -11.72 7.55
N VAL A 183 3.34 -12.39 6.65
CA VAL A 183 3.45 -12.18 5.20
C VAL A 183 3.02 -10.76 4.84
N ALA A 184 1.89 -10.27 5.36
CA ALA A 184 1.41 -8.92 5.08
C ALA A 184 2.39 -7.82 5.55
N ILE A 185 3.02 -7.97 6.71
CA ILE A 185 4.10 -7.09 7.19
C ILE A 185 5.27 -7.12 6.20
N ALA A 186 5.78 -8.31 5.87
CA ALA A 186 6.92 -8.46 4.98
C ALA A 186 6.67 -7.83 3.60
N LEU A 187 5.49 -8.07 3.02
CA LEU A 187 5.10 -7.51 1.71
C LEU A 187 4.95 -5.99 1.74
N SER A 188 4.42 -5.43 2.83
CA SER A 188 4.28 -3.98 2.98
C SER A 188 5.65 -3.27 2.99
N LEU A 189 6.60 -3.81 3.76
CA LEU A 189 7.96 -3.29 3.82
C LEU A 189 8.70 -3.50 2.50
N LEU A 190 8.50 -4.66 1.87
CA LEU A 190 9.04 -4.95 0.54
C LEU A 190 8.48 -3.98 -0.51
N ASN A 191 7.20 -3.60 -0.44
CA ASN A 191 6.61 -2.60 -1.32
C ASN A 191 7.27 -1.23 -1.18
N VAL A 192 7.44 -0.78 0.06
CA VAL A 192 8.11 0.50 0.35
C VAL A 192 9.54 0.46 -0.17
N ALA A 193 10.30 -0.58 0.15
CA ALA A 193 11.68 -0.74 -0.31
C ALA A 193 11.77 -0.80 -1.84
N LEU A 194 10.91 -1.58 -2.50
CA LEU A 194 10.82 -1.68 -3.96
C LEU A 194 10.54 -0.31 -4.58
N PHE A 195 9.56 0.41 -4.07
CA PHE A 195 9.19 1.72 -4.58
C PHE A 195 10.35 2.71 -4.51
N PHE A 196 10.98 2.87 -3.34
CA PHE A 196 12.10 3.79 -3.16
C PHE A 196 13.35 3.35 -3.94
N TYR A 197 13.60 2.05 -4.05
CA TYR A 197 14.70 1.52 -4.87
C TYR A 197 14.51 1.89 -6.35
N LEU A 198 13.29 1.68 -6.87
CA LEU A 198 12.97 2.00 -8.26
C LEU A 198 12.93 3.51 -8.50
N SER A 199 12.48 4.31 -7.54
CA SER A 199 12.29 5.76 -7.70
C SER A 199 13.63 6.50 -7.71
N ASN A 200 14.61 5.98 -6.98
CA ASN A 200 15.95 6.56 -6.86
C ASN A 200 16.92 6.11 -7.98
N GLN A 201 16.46 5.35 -8.98
CA GLN A 201 17.31 4.96 -10.11
C GLN A 201 17.72 6.18 -10.94
N LYS A 202 19.04 6.38 -11.11
CA LYS A 202 19.57 7.39 -12.05
C LYS A 202 19.36 6.93 -13.50
N PRO A 203 19.05 7.84 -14.43
CA PRO A 203 18.93 7.48 -15.84
C PRO A 203 20.26 6.92 -16.36
N LYS A 204 20.21 5.74 -16.98
CA LYS A 204 21.37 5.13 -17.64
C LYS A 204 21.90 6.12 -18.70
N LYS A 205 23.13 6.65 -18.51
CA LYS A 205 23.79 7.51 -19.50
C LYS A 205 23.92 6.71 -20.80
N ARG A 206 23.26 7.16 -21.86
CA ARG A 206 23.53 6.67 -23.20
C ARG A 206 24.76 7.45 -23.66
N ASN A 207 25.88 6.78 -23.88
CA ASN A 207 27.03 7.39 -24.55
C ASN A 207 26.61 7.70 -26.00
N VAL A 208 26.09 8.91 -26.22
CA VAL A 208 25.87 9.44 -27.57
C VAL A 208 27.09 10.31 -27.87
N PHE A 209 28.20 9.65 -28.17
CA PHE A 209 29.24 10.25 -28.99
C PHE A 209 29.37 9.32 -30.20
N HIS A 210 28.61 9.62 -31.24
CA HIS A 210 28.89 9.07 -32.57
C HIS A 210 30.06 9.88 -33.13
N ILE A 211 31.25 9.27 -33.14
CA ILE A 211 32.49 9.85 -33.72
C ILE A 211 32.38 10.04 -35.25
N ASN A 212 31.28 9.60 -35.87
CA ASN A 212 31.09 9.65 -37.32
C ASN A 212 30.39 10.92 -37.84
N ASP A 213 29.98 11.86 -36.97
CA ASP A 213 29.39 13.14 -37.40
C ASP A 213 30.44 14.23 -37.75
N PHE A 214 31.73 13.87 -37.77
CA PHE A 214 32.84 14.75 -38.14
C PHE A 214 33.66 14.21 -39.33
N ARG A 215 32.98 13.69 -40.37
CA ARG A 215 33.62 13.37 -41.65
C ARG A 215 32.87 13.94 -42.82
#